data_AF-A0AAV1L0Q0-F1
#
_entry.id   AF-A0AAV1L0Q0-F1
#
_cell.length_a   1.000
_cell.length_b   1.000
_cell.length_c   1.000
_cell.angle_alpha   90.00
_cell.angle_beta   90.00
_cell.angle_gamma   90.00
#
_symmetry.space_group_name_H-M   'P 1'
#
loop_
_entity.id
_entity.type
_entity.pdbx_description
1 polymer ?
#
loop_
_entity_poly.entity_id
_entity_poly.type
_entity_poly.pdbx_seq_one_letter_code
_entity_poly.pdbx_strand_id
1 'polypeptide(L)'
;MPFPVYVWYIMKNSSRAEKLCCLVALLVLITCVTLIVFFAVQATNNPEDYIDIDPHEWNISREMWLAQNFSGIATTERFDPLRLVIIQHTVSPECPRFVLCAAELRTMQSWYIKYYNYDIPYNFIIGNDGRVYEGRGWGKPGAHALIYNRCSLGIGFIGDYREELTAHSRVTELQIKRAKMLLEEGVKRGFLDMDYSVLGAKDLIETASPGSNLYNAIREWEHYDHSNKWRNKTCEEMYGFPPVS
;
A
#
# COMPACT_ATOMS: atom_id res chain seq x y z
N MET A 1 -42.93 -30.09 29.15
CA MET A 1 -42.98 -31.29 28.28
C MET A 1 -41.58 -31.56 27.74
N PRO A 2 -41.15 -32.83 27.60
CA PRO A 2 -39.92 -33.17 26.89
C PRO A 2 -39.99 -32.65 25.46
N PHE A 3 -38.88 -32.11 24.94
CA PHE A 3 -38.81 -31.55 23.59
C PHE A 3 -39.39 -32.48 22.50
N PRO A 4 -39.13 -33.81 22.50
CA PRO A 4 -39.72 -34.72 21.52
C PRO A 4 -41.26 -34.80 21.58
N VAL A 5 -41.83 -34.74 22.79
CA VAL A 5 -43.28 -34.78 23.01
C VAL A 5 -43.92 -33.46 22.55
N TYR A 6 -43.24 -32.34 22.77
CA TYR A 6 -43.67 -31.01 22.32
C TYR A 6 -43.69 -30.89 20.79
N VAL A 7 -42.61 -31.33 20.13
CA VAL A 7 -42.52 -31.34 18.66
C VAL A 7 -43.59 -32.24 18.05
N TRP A 8 -43.82 -33.44 18.62
CA TRP A 8 -44.87 -34.34 18.16
C TRP A 8 -46.27 -33.74 18.31
N TYR A 9 -46.54 -33.05 19.41
CA TYR A 9 -47.82 -32.36 19.65
C TYR A 9 -48.09 -31.27 18.61
N ILE A 10 -47.09 -30.41 18.32
CA ILE A 10 -47.19 -29.39 17.27
C ILE A 10 -47.41 -30.02 15.90
N MET A 11 -46.63 -31.05 15.55
CA MET A 11 -46.79 -31.76 14.28
C MET A 11 -48.17 -32.40 14.14
N LYS A 12 -48.79 -32.89 15.22
CA LYS A 12 -50.13 -33.47 15.17
C LYS A 12 -51.22 -32.42 14.95
N ASN A 13 -51.05 -31.22 15.53
CA ASN A 13 -52.07 -30.17 15.51
C ASN A 13 -51.91 -29.14 14.38
N SER A 14 -50.78 -29.10 13.66
CA SER A 14 -50.57 -28.19 12.53
C SER A 14 -51.29 -28.61 11.25
N SER A 15 -51.76 -27.61 10.50
CA SER A 15 -52.46 -27.80 9.23
C SER A 15 -51.52 -28.34 8.12
N ARG A 16 -52.09 -28.88 7.04
CA ARG A 16 -51.28 -29.34 5.88
C ARG A 16 -50.47 -28.19 5.26
N ALA A 17 -51.03 -26.98 5.22
CA ALA A 17 -50.37 -25.80 4.70
C ALA A 17 -49.19 -25.36 5.59
N GLU A 18 -49.38 -25.35 6.92
CA GLU A 18 -48.29 -25.02 7.87
C GLU A 18 -47.12 -26.01 7.77
N LYS A 19 -47.41 -27.30 7.66
CA LYS A 19 -46.38 -28.33 7.47
C LYS A 19 -45.61 -28.14 6.17
N LEU A 20 -46.31 -27.79 5.09
CA LEU A 20 -45.69 -27.51 3.80
C LEU A 20 -44.80 -26.26 3.88
N CYS A 21 -45.27 -25.18 4.51
CA CYS A 21 -44.48 -23.96 4.73
C CYS A 21 -43.21 -24.24 5.57
N CYS A 22 -43.33 -25.01 6.66
CA CYS A 22 -42.16 -25.39 7.46
C CYS A 22 -41.16 -26.25 6.68
N LEU A 23 -41.64 -27.17 5.85
CA LEU A 23 -40.79 -28.02 5.02
C LEU A 23 -40.07 -27.18 3.95
N VAL A 24 -40.76 -26.25 3.29
CA VAL A 24 -40.15 -25.32 2.32
C VAL A 24 -39.11 -24.44 3.01
N ALA A 25 -39.40 -23.88 4.18
CA ALA A 25 -38.46 -23.06 4.95
C ALA A 25 -37.20 -23.83 5.37
N LEU A 26 -37.36 -25.09 5.79
CA LEU A 26 -36.23 -25.98 6.10
C LEU A 26 -35.39 -26.28 4.86
N LEU A 27 -36.02 -26.55 3.71
CA LEU A 27 -35.30 -26.75 2.45
C LEU A 27 -34.53 -25.50 2.04
N VAL A 28 -35.13 -24.31 2.14
CA VAL A 28 -34.44 -23.04 1.87
C VAL A 28 -33.25 -22.85 2.80
N LEU A 29 -33.41 -23.06 4.11
CA LEU A 29 -32.31 -22.96 5.07
C LEU A 29 -31.17 -23.94 4.77
N ILE A 30 -31.51 -25.18 4.44
CA ILE A 30 -30.51 -26.19 4.03
C ILE A 30 -29.79 -25.75 2.75
N THR A 31 -30.51 -25.23 1.75
CA THR A 31 -29.87 -24.71 0.52
C THR A 31 -28.97 -23.50 0.82
N CYS A 32 -29.37 -22.59 1.70
CA CYS A 32 -28.53 -21.45 2.08
C CYS A 32 -27.28 -21.91 2.82
N VAL A 33 -27.41 -22.81 3.80
CA VAL A 33 -26.26 -23.33 4.55
C VAL A 33 -25.31 -24.11 3.65
N THR A 34 -25.85 -24.96 2.76
CA THR A 34 -25.01 -25.72 1.80
C THR A 34 -24.30 -24.80 0.82
N LEU A 35 -24.94 -23.75 0.32
CA LEU A 35 -24.27 -22.74 -0.52
C LEU A 35 -23.20 -21.98 0.26
N ILE A 36 -23.47 -21.54 1.49
CA ILE A 36 -22.48 -20.85 2.33
C ILE A 36 -21.26 -21.76 2.56
N VAL A 37 -21.50 -23.02 2.93
CA VAL A 37 -20.42 -23.99 3.12
C VAL A 37 -19.69 -24.27 1.81
N PHE A 38 -20.39 -24.43 0.69
CA PHE A 38 -19.79 -24.63 -0.62
C PHE A 38 -18.89 -23.46 -1.03
N PHE A 39 -19.36 -22.23 -0.87
CA PHE A 39 -18.56 -21.04 -1.18
C PHE A 39 -17.42 -20.83 -0.19
N ALA A 40 -17.60 -21.14 1.10
CA ALA A 40 -16.52 -21.11 2.08
C ALA A 40 -15.44 -22.17 1.76
N VAL A 41 -15.85 -23.39 1.41
CA VAL A 41 -14.96 -24.48 1.01
C VAL A 41 -14.27 -24.16 -0.31
N GLN A 42 -14.95 -23.59 -1.30
CA GLN A 42 -14.34 -23.13 -2.54
C GLN A 42 -13.34 -21.99 -2.30
N ALA A 43 -13.66 -21.07 -1.37
CA ALA A 43 -12.75 -20.00 -0.99
C ALA A 43 -11.49 -20.54 -0.27
N THR A 44 -11.59 -21.65 0.46
CA THR A 44 -10.43 -22.32 1.07
C THR A 44 -9.69 -23.27 0.12
N ASN A 45 -10.39 -23.87 -0.84
CA ASN A 45 -9.84 -24.88 -1.74
C ASN A 45 -9.19 -24.31 -3.00
N ASN A 46 -9.22 -22.99 -3.21
CA ASN A 46 -8.60 -22.36 -4.38
C ASN A 46 -7.63 -21.20 -4.05
N PRO A 47 -6.50 -21.44 -3.36
CA PRO A 47 -5.38 -20.49 -3.36
C PRO A 47 -4.33 -20.76 -4.46
N GLU A 48 -4.38 -21.90 -5.17
CA GLU A 48 -3.18 -22.50 -5.80
C GLU A 48 -3.14 -22.63 -7.33
N ASP A 49 -3.94 -21.94 -8.14
CA ASP A 49 -3.76 -22.02 -9.61
C ASP A 49 -3.99 -20.73 -10.40
N TYR A 50 -3.79 -19.57 -9.76
CA TYR A 50 -3.41 -18.38 -10.50
C TYR A 50 -1.89 -18.28 -10.40
N ILE A 51 -1.18 -18.71 -11.42
CA ILE A 51 0.25 -18.44 -11.54
C ILE A 51 0.38 -16.91 -11.50
N ASP A 52 0.88 -16.38 -10.39
CA ASP A 52 1.26 -14.98 -10.24
C ASP A 52 2.53 -14.80 -11.07
N ILE A 53 2.36 -14.71 -12.39
CA ILE A 53 3.46 -14.53 -13.32
C ILE A 53 3.94 -13.10 -13.13
N ASP A 54 5.01 -12.95 -12.36
CA ASP A 54 5.63 -11.66 -12.13
C ASP A 54 6.35 -11.20 -13.41
N PRO A 55 6.12 -9.96 -13.86
CA PRO A 55 6.77 -9.44 -15.06
C PRO A 55 8.25 -9.14 -14.85
N HIS A 56 8.70 -9.02 -13.60
CA HIS A 56 10.10 -8.81 -13.22
C HIS A 56 10.34 -9.20 -11.75
N GLU A 57 11.56 -9.59 -11.39
CA GLU A 57 11.90 -10.09 -10.05
C GLU A 57 11.65 -9.06 -8.94
N TRP A 58 11.88 -7.77 -9.24
CA TRP A 58 11.78 -6.72 -8.23
C TRP A 58 11.39 -5.34 -8.73
N ASN A 59 11.99 -4.88 -9.84
CA ASN A 59 11.71 -3.58 -10.43
C ASN A 59 10.50 -3.65 -11.38
N ILE A 60 9.35 -3.12 -10.97
CA ILE A 60 8.08 -3.18 -11.71
C ILE A 60 7.78 -1.81 -12.30
N SER A 61 7.82 -1.71 -13.63
CA SER A 61 7.52 -0.46 -14.33
C SER A 61 6.03 -0.12 -14.29
N ARG A 62 5.70 1.14 -14.61
CA ARG A 62 4.29 1.59 -14.75
C ARG A 62 3.47 0.73 -15.71
N GLU A 63 4.05 0.31 -16.83
CA GLU A 63 3.38 -0.55 -17.81
C GLU A 63 3.07 -1.93 -17.22
N MET A 64 4.01 -2.50 -16.46
CA MET A 64 3.88 -3.83 -15.87
C MET A 64 2.70 -3.92 -14.87
N TRP A 65 2.44 -2.88 -14.07
CA TRP A 65 1.29 -2.85 -13.16
C TRP A 65 0.03 -2.21 -13.76
N LEU A 66 0.04 -1.91 -15.07
CA LEU A 66 -1.04 -1.31 -15.83
C LEU A 66 -1.47 0.06 -15.27
N ALA A 67 -0.50 0.91 -14.96
CA ALA A 67 -0.73 2.27 -14.52
C ALA A 67 -1.52 3.07 -15.55
N GLN A 68 -2.46 3.90 -15.10
CA GLN A 68 -3.04 4.93 -15.93
C GLN A 68 -1.96 5.91 -16.38
N ASN A 69 -2.08 6.39 -17.62
CA ASN A 69 -1.21 7.45 -18.10
C ASN A 69 -1.52 8.75 -17.34
N PHE A 70 -0.47 9.43 -16.89
CA PHE A 70 -0.58 10.74 -16.28
C PHE A 70 0.57 11.62 -16.76
N SER A 71 0.24 12.68 -17.50
CA SER A 71 1.23 13.57 -18.11
C SER A 71 1.49 14.80 -17.23
N GLY A 72 2.62 14.80 -16.52
CA GLY A 72 3.14 15.97 -15.81
C GLY A 72 4.43 16.50 -16.44
N ILE A 73 4.47 17.81 -16.74
CA ILE A 73 5.66 18.46 -17.33
C ILE A 73 6.72 18.84 -16.29
N ALA A 74 6.36 18.90 -15.01
CA ALA A 74 7.28 19.28 -13.95
C ALA A 74 8.41 18.25 -13.77
N THR A 75 9.61 18.73 -13.43
CA THR A 75 10.82 17.93 -13.24
C THR A 75 11.52 18.28 -11.93
N THR A 76 12.41 17.41 -11.46
CA THR A 76 13.30 17.66 -10.31
C THR A 76 14.67 18.22 -10.72
N GLU A 77 14.92 18.40 -12.02
CA GLU A 77 16.24 18.73 -12.61
C GLU A 77 16.96 19.87 -11.89
N ARG A 78 16.24 20.90 -11.44
CA ARG A 78 16.82 22.03 -10.68
C ARG A 78 17.51 21.59 -9.38
N PHE A 79 17.08 20.48 -8.78
CA PHE A 79 17.52 19.96 -7.50
C PHE A 79 18.22 18.59 -7.65
N ASP A 80 18.49 18.13 -8.86
CA ASP A 80 19.23 16.89 -9.07
C ASP A 80 20.75 17.14 -8.86
N PRO A 81 21.49 16.17 -8.28
CA PRO A 81 20.98 14.94 -7.68
C PRO A 81 20.26 15.23 -6.35
N LEU A 82 19.17 14.51 -6.10
CA LEU A 82 18.34 14.72 -4.91
C LEU A 82 19.11 14.34 -3.63
N ARG A 83 19.01 15.18 -2.59
CA ARG A 83 19.70 14.97 -1.30
C ARG A 83 18.82 14.42 -0.18
N LEU A 84 17.52 14.23 -0.45
CA LEU A 84 16.53 13.83 0.55
C LEU A 84 15.62 12.73 0.00
N VAL A 85 15.45 11.69 0.81
CA VAL A 85 14.48 10.61 0.61
C VAL A 85 13.47 10.64 1.75
N ILE A 86 12.19 10.61 1.41
CA ILE A 86 11.10 10.64 2.37
C ILE A 86 10.34 9.31 2.32
N ILE A 87 10.37 8.57 3.42
CA ILE A 87 9.67 7.30 3.57
C ILE A 87 8.28 7.52 4.14
N GLN A 88 7.29 6.87 3.53
CA GLN A 88 5.89 6.90 3.94
C GLN A 88 5.27 5.50 3.94
N HIS A 89 4.15 5.35 4.63
CA HIS A 89 3.21 4.27 4.39
C HIS A 89 2.00 4.75 3.58
N THR A 90 1.23 3.83 3.03
CA THR A 90 0.05 4.15 2.20
C THR A 90 -1.25 4.18 3.00
N VAL A 91 -1.29 3.57 4.20
CA VAL A 91 -2.51 3.34 4.97
C VAL A 91 -3.53 2.51 4.18
N SER A 92 -3.02 1.57 3.37
CA SER A 92 -3.82 0.63 2.59
C SER A 92 -3.73 -0.78 3.17
N PRO A 93 -4.59 -1.71 2.74
CA PRO A 93 -4.40 -3.14 3.02
C PRO A 93 -3.08 -3.67 2.46
N GLU A 94 -2.60 -4.78 3.03
CA GLU A 94 -1.42 -5.49 2.53
C GLU A 94 -1.69 -6.17 1.18
N CYS A 95 -0.63 -6.34 0.40
CA CYS A 95 -0.64 -7.05 -0.86
C CYS A 95 0.51 -8.10 -0.92
N PRO A 96 0.28 -9.37 -0.57
CA PRO A 96 1.37 -10.36 -0.49
C PRO A 96 1.80 -10.92 -1.86
N ARG A 97 1.17 -10.48 -2.96
CA ARG A 97 1.33 -11.04 -4.32
C ARG A 97 1.33 -9.93 -5.36
N PHE A 98 2.00 -10.13 -6.50
CA PHE A 98 2.12 -9.11 -7.54
C PHE A 98 0.74 -8.67 -8.05
N VAL A 99 -0.14 -9.62 -8.40
CA VAL A 99 -1.50 -9.29 -8.88
C VAL A 99 -2.28 -8.44 -7.87
N LEU A 100 -2.08 -8.67 -6.57
CA LEU A 100 -2.75 -7.92 -5.51
C LEU A 100 -2.13 -6.53 -5.34
N CYS A 101 -0.80 -6.41 -5.37
CA CYS A 101 -0.13 -5.12 -5.26
C CYS A 101 -0.43 -4.23 -6.47
N ALA A 102 -0.39 -4.80 -7.68
CA ALA A 102 -0.76 -4.07 -8.89
C ALA A 102 -2.23 -3.61 -8.83
N ALA A 103 -3.15 -4.42 -8.29
CA ALA A 103 -4.54 -4.02 -8.08
C ALA A 103 -4.71 -2.90 -7.05
N GLU A 104 -3.98 -2.96 -5.93
CA GLU A 104 -3.98 -1.91 -4.91
C GLU A 104 -3.43 -0.59 -5.48
N LEU A 105 -2.32 -0.63 -6.21
CA LEU A 105 -1.74 0.54 -6.87
C LEU A 105 -2.70 1.18 -7.87
N ARG A 106 -3.39 0.39 -8.69
CA ARG A 106 -4.41 0.92 -9.62
C ARG A 106 -5.58 1.56 -8.87
N THR A 107 -6.02 0.97 -7.77
CA THR A 107 -7.08 1.53 -6.92
C THR A 107 -6.65 2.88 -6.34
N MET A 108 -5.47 2.92 -5.74
CA MET A 108 -4.89 4.13 -5.16
C MET A 108 -4.68 5.23 -6.20
N GLN A 109 -4.07 4.89 -7.35
CA GLN A 109 -3.87 5.82 -8.44
C GLN A 109 -5.20 6.40 -8.95
N SER A 110 -6.20 5.55 -9.17
CA SER A 110 -7.53 5.98 -9.62
C SER A 110 -8.17 6.96 -8.65
N TRP A 111 -7.99 6.72 -7.34
CA TRP A 111 -8.50 7.61 -6.30
C TRP A 111 -7.83 8.99 -6.37
N TYR A 112 -6.50 9.05 -6.45
CA TYR A 112 -5.78 10.32 -6.55
C TYR A 112 -6.11 11.11 -7.84
N ILE A 113 -6.18 10.42 -8.98
CA ILE A 113 -6.58 11.05 -10.25
C ILE A 113 -8.00 11.61 -10.15
N LYS A 114 -8.94 10.82 -9.62
CA LYS A 114 -10.36 11.20 -9.54
C LYS A 114 -10.62 12.37 -8.57
N TYR A 115 -9.98 12.36 -7.40
CA TYR A 115 -10.32 13.30 -6.33
C TYR A 115 -9.35 14.48 -6.19
N TYR A 116 -8.11 14.34 -6.66
CA TYR A 116 -7.08 15.37 -6.50
C TYR A 116 -6.44 15.81 -7.83
N ASN A 117 -6.83 15.20 -8.96
CA ASN A 117 -6.33 15.52 -10.29
C ASN A 117 -4.80 15.42 -10.40
N TYR A 118 -4.20 14.47 -9.68
CA TYR A 118 -2.77 14.16 -9.78
C TYR A 118 -2.53 12.64 -9.74
N ASP A 119 -1.37 12.19 -10.22
CA ASP A 119 -0.96 10.78 -10.15
C ASP A 119 -0.65 10.31 -8.73
N ILE A 120 -0.51 9.00 -8.51
CA ILE A 120 -0.05 8.40 -7.25
C ILE A 120 1.09 9.24 -6.60
N PRO A 121 1.01 9.59 -5.31
CA PRO A 121 1.84 10.65 -4.73
C PRO A 121 3.32 10.30 -4.60
N TYR A 122 3.68 9.02 -4.67
CA TYR A 122 5.04 8.53 -4.45
C TYR A 122 5.81 8.39 -5.77
N ASN A 123 7.13 8.58 -5.72
CA ASN A 123 8.01 8.27 -6.84
C ASN A 123 8.14 6.76 -7.04
N PHE A 124 8.34 6.03 -5.93
CA PHE A 124 8.39 4.58 -5.91
C PHE A 124 7.55 4.03 -4.75
N ILE A 125 7.08 2.80 -4.90
CA ILE A 125 6.25 2.12 -3.91
C ILE A 125 6.82 0.73 -3.64
N ILE A 126 6.93 0.33 -2.38
CA ILE A 126 7.38 -1.00 -1.96
C ILE A 126 6.16 -1.83 -1.57
N GLY A 127 5.90 -2.93 -2.28
CA GLY A 127 4.81 -3.86 -1.98
C GLY A 127 5.14 -4.81 -0.83
N ASN A 128 4.12 -5.45 -0.23
CA ASN A 128 4.34 -6.50 0.78
C ASN A 128 4.88 -7.80 0.16
N ASP A 129 4.78 -7.92 -1.16
CA ASP A 129 5.42 -8.93 -2.00
C ASP A 129 6.94 -8.73 -2.18
N GLY A 130 7.49 -7.62 -1.66
CA GLY A 130 8.91 -7.30 -1.74
C GLY A 130 9.36 -6.73 -3.07
N ARG A 131 8.45 -6.24 -3.92
CA ARG A 131 8.79 -5.58 -5.19
C ARG A 131 8.74 -4.06 -5.07
N VAL A 132 9.47 -3.40 -5.95
CA VAL A 132 9.55 -1.95 -6.10
C VAL A 132 8.75 -1.57 -7.35
N TYR A 133 7.65 -0.86 -7.13
CA TYR A 133 6.76 -0.38 -8.17
C TYR A 133 7.07 1.07 -8.51
N GLU A 134 7.26 1.34 -9.79
CA GLU A 134 7.41 2.68 -10.31
C GLU A 134 6.08 3.44 -10.17
N GLY A 135 6.06 4.46 -9.31
CA GLY A 135 5.00 5.45 -9.22
C GLY A 135 5.29 6.56 -10.23
N ARG A 136 5.57 7.77 -9.75
CA ARG A 136 5.99 8.89 -10.63
C ARG A 136 7.40 8.70 -11.23
N GLY A 137 8.20 7.83 -10.65
CA GLY A 137 9.54 7.51 -11.13
C GLY A 137 10.58 8.60 -10.86
N TRP A 138 11.73 8.46 -11.53
CA TRP A 138 12.87 9.37 -11.42
C TRP A 138 12.65 10.69 -12.16
N GLY A 139 13.32 11.77 -11.71
CA GLY A 139 13.28 13.07 -12.40
C GLY A 139 11.95 13.81 -12.31
N LYS A 140 10.99 13.30 -11.52
CA LYS A 140 9.62 13.83 -11.40
C LYS A 140 9.30 14.21 -9.95
N PRO A 141 8.64 15.35 -9.71
CA PRO A 141 8.24 15.72 -8.36
C PRO A 141 7.11 14.82 -7.84
N GLY A 142 7.20 14.48 -6.57
CA GLY A 142 6.17 13.77 -5.82
C GLY A 142 4.93 14.60 -5.51
N ALA A 143 4.00 14.02 -4.77
CA ALA A 143 2.93 14.71 -4.03
C ALA A 143 2.77 14.12 -2.62
N HIS A 144 3.88 13.64 -2.04
CA HIS A 144 3.93 12.89 -0.80
C HIS A 144 4.22 13.79 0.42
N ALA A 145 5.02 14.84 0.28
CA ALA A 145 5.37 15.74 1.38
C ALA A 145 5.38 17.19 0.89
N LEU A 146 4.42 17.98 1.39
CA LEU A 146 4.30 19.40 1.06
C LEU A 146 5.65 20.11 1.29
N ILE A 147 5.98 21.09 0.44
CA ILE A 147 7.27 21.80 0.38
C ILE A 147 8.40 20.95 -0.24
N TYR A 148 8.56 19.69 0.15
CA TYR A 148 9.71 18.85 -0.26
C TYR A 148 9.52 18.10 -1.59
N ASN A 149 8.29 18.01 -2.11
CA ASN A 149 7.94 17.24 -3.31
C ASN A 149 8.86 17.44 -4.54
N ARG A 150 9.42 18.64 -4.73
CA ARG A 150 10.27 18.98 -5.89
C ARG A 150 11.76 18.71 -5.68
N CYS A 151 12.17 18.44 -4.46
CA CYS A 151 13.58 18.30 -4.07
C CYS A 151 13.83 17.07 -3.17
N SER A 152 12.93 16.08 -3.24
CA SER A 152 13.08 14.82 -2.53
C SER A 152 12.50 13.66 -3.34
N LEU A 153 12.99 12.46 -3.04
CA LEU A 153 12.46 11.20 -3.55
C LEU A 153 11.45 10.63 -2.55
N GLY A 154 10.19 10.48 -2.94
CA GLY A 154 9.17 9.86 -2.10
C GLY A 154 9.05 8.36 -2.31
N ILE A 155 9.18 7.59 -1.24
CA ILE A 155 8.99 6.13 -1.27
C ILE A 155 7.83 5.77 -0.33
N GLY A 156 6.76 5.20 -0.89
CA GLY A 156 5.63 4.66 -0.13
C GLY A 156 5.80 3.16 0.14
N PHE A 157 5.41 2.68 1.31
CA PHE A 157 5.30 1.26 1.62
C PHE A 157 3.82 0.88 1.69
N ILE A 158 3.39 -0.11 0.89
CA ILE A 158 2.00 -0.59 0.92
C ILE A 158 1.72 -1.18 2.29
N GLY A 159 0.68 -0.69 2.95
CA GLY A 159 0.30 -1.14 4.29
C GLY A 159 0.05 0.00 5.28
N ASP A 160 -0.29 -0.40 6.51
CA ASP A 160 -0.40 0.49 7.66
C ASP A 160 0.51 0.02 8.80
N TYR A 161 1.70 0.60 8.88
CA TYR A 161 2.76 0.20 9.83
C TYR A 161 2.66 0.84 11.22
N ARG A 162 1.45 1.27 11.62
CA ARG A 162 1.16 1.74 12.99
C ARG A 162 0.91 0.54 13.90
N GLU A 163 1.96 0.09 14.57
CA GLU A 163 1.95 -1.11 15.44
C GLU A 163 0.99 -0.99 16.63
N GLU A 164 0.60 0.24 16.99
CA GLU A 164 -0.43 0.53 17.98
C GLU A 164 -1.86 0.13 17.56
N LEU A 165 -2.09 -0.20 16.28
CA LEU A 165 -3.38 -0.67 15.77
C LEU A 165 -3.53 -2.18 15.87
N THR A 166 -4.77 -2.67 15.96
CA THR A 166 -5.07 -4.12 16.04
C THR A 166 -4.75 -4.85 14.74
N ALA A 167 -5.01 -4.22 13.60
CA ALA A 167 -4.63 -4.70 12.27
C ALA A 167 -3.60 -3.72 11.71
N HIS A 168 -2.35 -4.17 11.61
CA HIS A 168 -1.23 -3.40 11.11
C HIS A 168 -0.33 -4.28 10.25
N SER A 169 0.40 -3.64 9.35
CA SER A 169 1.42 -4.27 8.53
C SER A 169 2.73 -4.41 9.28
N ARG A 170 3.51 -5.42 8.90
CA ARG A 170 4.87 -5.62 9.42
C ARG A 170 5.89 -5.38 8.33
N VAL A 171 6.94 -4.65 8.66
CA VAL A 171 8.07 -4.48 7.77
C VAL A 171 8.81 -5.81 7.63
N THR A 172 9.08 -6.21 6.40
CA THR A 172 9.89 -7.41 6.10
C THR A 172 11.31 -7.04 5.71
N GLU A 173 12.25 -7.95 5.95
CA GLU A 173 13.65 -7.78 5.52
C GLU A 173 13.76 -7.60 4.00
N LEU A 174 12.90 -8.28 3.24
CA LEU A 174 12.87 -8.17 1.78
C LEU A 174 12.49 -6.75 1.33
N GLN A 175 11.49 -6.13 1.96
CA GLN A 175 11.12 -4.75 1.66
C GLN A 175 12.26 -3.78 1.97
N ILE A 176 12.94 -3.95 3.11
CA ILE A 176 14.10 -3.12 3.48
C ILE A 176 15.24 -3.30 2.48
N LYS A 177 15.58 -4.54 2.12
CA LYS A 177 16.61 -4.85 1.13
C LYS A 177 16.31 -4.18 -0.21
N ARG A 178 15.06 -4.24 -0.66
CA ARG A 178 14.64 -3.74 -1.98
C ARG A 178 14.54 -2.22 -2.01
N ALA A 179 14.15 -1.59 -0.90
CA ALA A 179 14.27 -0.15 -0.73
C ALA A 179 15.74 0.31 -0.82
N LYS A 180 16.67 -0.38 -0.13
CA LYS A 180 18.11 -0.06 -0.23
C LYS A 180 18.66 -0.24 -1.65
N MET A 181 18.30 -1.34 -2.34
CA MET A 181 18.67 -1.55 -3.75
C MET A 181 18.15 -0.44 -4.67
N LEU A 182 16.93 0.05 -4.46
CA LEU A 182 16.39 1.20 -5.20
C LEU A 182 17.23 2.47 -4.98
N LEU A 183 17.65 2.72 -3.75
CA LEU A 183 18.46 3.89 -3.40
C LEU A 183 19.86 3.82 -4.02
N GLU A 184 20.51 2.66 -3.95
CA GLU A 184 21.78 2.38 -4.62
C GLU A 184 21.70 2.63 -6.14
N GLU A 185 20.62 2.18 -6.78
CA GLU A 185 20.39 2.42 -8.21
C GLU A 185 20.14 3.91 -8.49
N GLY A 186 19.45 4.62 -7.60
CA GLY A 186 19.26 6.08 -7.69
C GLY A 186 20.59 6.84 -7.67
N VAL A 187 21.51 6.46 -6.79
CA VAL A 187 22.88 7.02 -6.72
C VAL A 187 23.65 6.70 -8.00
N LYS A 188 23.66 5.43 -8.41
CA LYS A 188 24.37 4.97 -9.62
C LYS A 188 23.91 5.69 -10.89
N ARG A 189 22.62 6.01 -10.97
CA ARG A 189 22.02 6.72 -12.12
C ARG A 189 22.12 8.24 -12.02
N GLY A 190 22.64 8.79 -10.92
CA GLY A 190 22.80 10.23 -10.71
C GLY A 190 21.52 10.98 -10.33
N PHE A 191 20.45 10.28 -9.94
CA PHE A 191 19.22 10.90 -9.43
C PHE A 191 19.29 11.20 -7.94
N LEU A 192 20.16 10.51 -7.21
CA LEU A 192 20.32 10.65 -5.77
C LEU A 192 21.79 10.98 -5.47
N ASP A 193 22.01 11.96 -4.60
CA ASP A 193 23.34 12.35 -4.13
C ASP A 193 23.95 11.19 -3.34
N MET A 194 25.27 10.99 -3.38
CA MET A 194 25.91 9.92 -2.61
C MET A 194 25.72 10.10 -1.09
N ASP A 195 25.64 11.35 -0.61
CA ASP A 195 25.46 11.68 0.82
C ASP A 195 24.01 12.07 1.14
N TYR A 196 23.05 11.47 0.43
CA TYR A 196 21.62 11.69 0.66
C TYR A 196 21.21 11.35 2.11
N SER A 197 20.10 11.92 2.55
CA SER A 197 19.49 11.59 3.85
C SER A 197 18.14 10.94 3.70
N VAL A 198 17.86 9.99 4.60
CA VAL A 198 16.57 9.33 4.73
C VAL A 198 15.86 9.87 5.96
N LEU A 199 14.60 10.26 5.79
CA LEU A 199 13.71 10.67 6.87
C LEU A 199 12.35 10.02 6.70
N GLY A 200 11.63 9.83 7.81
CA GLY A 200 10.21 9.52 7.76
C GLY A 200 9.40 10.80 7.52
N ALA A 201 8.22 10.71 6.89
CA ALA A 201 7.40 11.91 6.70
C ALA A 201 7.11 12.69 8.01
N LYS A 202 6.91 11.98 9.12
CA LYS A 202 6.72 12.58 10.45
C LYS A 202 7.88 13.42 10.98
N ASP A 203 9.09 13.25 10.43
CA ASP A 203 10.25 14.09 10.79
C ASP A 203 10.14 15.49 10.18
N LEU A 204 9.36 15.63 9.11
CA LEU A 204 9.28 16.83 8.26
C LEU A 204 7.91 17.53 8.30
N ILE A 205 6.82 16.77 8.42
CA ILE A 205 5.44 17.26 8.43
C ILE A 205 4.63 16.59 9.54
N GLU A 206 3.52 17.21 9.94
CA GLU A 206 2.63 16.66 10.98
C GLU A 206 1.81 15.49 10.43
N THR A 207 2.28 14.25 10.68
CA THR A 207 1.63 13.01 10.24
C THR A 207 2.09 11.83 11.10
N ALA A 208 1.31 10.73 11.10
CA ALA A 208 1.73 9.46 11.68
C ALA A 208 2.66 8.64 10.75
N SER A 209 2.68 8.97 9.45
CA SER A 209 3.49 8.29 8.43
C SER A 209 4.99 8.43 8.71
N PRO A 210 5.81 7.36 8.62
CA PRO A 210 5.52 6.09 7.95
C PRO A 210 4.88 5.00 8.84
N GLY A 211 4.36 5.34 10.02
CA GLY A 211 3.92 4.37 11.03
C GLY A 211 5.06 3.96 11.97
N SER A 212 4.73 3.61 13.20
CA SER A 212 5.70 3.37 14.29
C SER A 212 6.71 2.26 13.98
N ASN A 213 6.28 1.12 13.43
CA ASN A 213 7.18 0.00 13.14
C ASN A 213 8.14 0.31 11.99
N LEU A 214 7.63 0.85 10.88
CA LEU A 214 8.47 1.26 9.73
C LEU A 214 9.39 2.42 10.08
N TYR A 215 8.91 3.36 10.90
CA TYR A 215 9.75 4.44 11.40
C TYR A 215 10.94 3.92 12.23
N ASN A 216 10.71 2.94 13.11
CA ASN A 216 11.81 2.32 13.86
C ASN A 216 12.79 1.60 12.93
N ALA A 217 12.31 0.89 11.92
CA ALA A 217 13.17 0.18 10.97
C ALA A 217 14.08 1.11 10.14
N ILE A 218 13.55 2.25 9.68
CA ILE A 218 14.36 3.20 8.87
C ILE A 218 15.39 3.96 9.70
N ARG A 219 15.19 4.11 11.01
CA ARG A 219 16.13 4.78 11.91
C ARG A 219 17.45 4.02 12.08
N GLU A 220 17.47 2.74 11.72
CA GLU A 220 18.67 1.90 11.72
C GLU A 220 19.41 1.93 10.37
N TRP A 221 18.95 2.72 9.39
CA TRP A 221 19.62 2.83 8.09
C TRP A 221 20.80 3.79 8.20
N GLU A 222 21.89 3.48 7.49
CA GLU A 222 23.13 4.28 7.48
C GLU A 222 22.89 5.75 7.11
N HIS A 223 22.01 6.00 6.13
CA HIS A 223 21.66 7.35 5.66
C HIS A 223 20.54 8.02 6.46
N TYR A 224 20.06 7.42 7.56
CA TYR A 224 19.01 8.05 8.35
C TYR A 224 19.53 9.32 9.05
N ASP A 225 18.81 10.43 8.87
CA ASP A 225 19.21 11.71 9.45
C ASP A 225 18.68 11.87 10.88
N HIS A 226 19.50 11.47 11.86
CA HIS A 226 19.20 11.66 13.28
C HIS A 226 19.21 13.13 13.75
N SER A 227 19.71 14.05 12.93
CA SER A 227 19.84 15.47 13.28
C SER A 227 18.66 16.32 12.79
N ASN A 228 17.77 15.75 11.97
CA ASN A 228 16.68 16.46 11.30
C ASN A 228 17.15 17.72 10.56
N LYS A 229 18.29 17.62 9.86
CA LYS A 229 19.00 18.74 9.21
C LYS A 229 18.14 19.48 8.20
N TRP A 230 17.16 18.79 7.63
CA TRP A 230 16.26 19.32 6.60
C TRP A 230 14.93 19.87 7.13
N ARG A 231 14.63 19.68 8.42
CA ARG A 231 13.37 20.15 9.00
C ARG A 231 13.25 21.66 8.91
N ASN A 232 12.07 22.14 8.49
CA ASN A 232 11.75 23.55 8.28
C ASN A 232 12.61 24.26 7.21
N LYS A 233 13.29 23.52 6.34
CA LYS A 233 14.00 24.11 5.19
C LYS A 233 13.15 24.00 3.93
N THR A 234 13.17 25.06 3.15
CA THR A 234 12.70 25.08 1.76
C THR A 234 13.67 24.31 0.86
N CYS A 235 13.20 23.91 -0.32
CA CYS A 235 14.08 23.29 -1.31
C CYS A 235 15.24 24.22 -1.71
N GLU A 236 15.04 25.52 -1.79
CA GLU A 236 16.11 26.46 -2.15
C GLU A 236 17.18 26.51 -1.05
N GLU A 237 16.80 26.56 0.22
CA GLU A 237 17.73 26.55 1.36
C GLU A 237 18.52 25.24 1.46
N MET A 238 17.93 24.10 1.10
CA MET A 238 18.62 22.80 1.09
C MET A 238 19.78 22.76 0.07
N TYR A 239 19.69 23.55 -1.00
CA TYR A 239 20.68 23.59 -2.09
C TYR A 239 21.47 24.90 -2.14
N GLY A 240 21.21 25.85 -1.23
CA GLY A 240 21.88 27.16 -1.21
C GLY A 240 21.48 28.06 -2.39
N PHE A 241 20.29 27.86 -2.95
CA PHE A 241 19.76 28.68 -4.03
C PHE A 241 19.10 29.96 -3.49
N PRO A 242 19.06 31.04 -4.29
CA PRO A 242 18.27 32.21 -3.93
C PRO A 242 16.78 31.85 -3.84
N PRO A 243 16.00 32.55 -2.98
CA PRO A 243 14.56 32.38 -2.90
C PRO A 243 13.89 32.57 -4.27
N VAL A 244 12.84 31.81 -4.55
CA VAL A 244 12.04 32.03 -5.75
C VAL A 244 11.20 33.29 -5.54
N SER A 245 11.40 34.29 -6.40
CA SER A 245 10.64 35.56 -6.42
C SER A 245 9.19 35.37 -6.80
#